data_AF-A0A2E0ZK91-F1
#
_entry.id   AF-A0A2E0ZK91-F1
#
_cell.length_a   1.000
_cell.length_b   1.000
_cell.length_c   1.000
_cell.angle_alpha   90.00
_cell.angle_beta   90.00
_cell.angle_gamma   90.00
#
_symmetry.space_group_name_H-M   'P 1'
#
loop_
_entity.id
_entity.type
_entity.pdbx_description
1 polymer ?
#
loop_
_entity_poly.entity_id
_entity_poly.type
_entity_poly.pdbx_seq_one_letter_code
_entity_poly.pdbx_strand_id
1 'polypeptide(L)'
;MTIPLDTEFPTDFANQIAQLEAYNKHHYRPNSYLHKWWARRCGSTFRLILKQLVAAEVQRDYYAPGGLSGKIILDPMMGGGTTLHEAIRLGAHVVGADLEPIPVLQARATLTQVDLAELERAYKQFYTALRKAVAPYFQTICPESGLETAVNYTLYGVQRMCNGRPVIMVDSLVLRVETDGSTIQLCSRCHAVLVDTAVCGCPNEGDKPSLLEKGTKTFAGEPAEFVDLEIPYYQRYVPLVLVTRCPRQKQLLFKAPDERDMTLLDEANEMRQSLPFGLADFTIDPGRKSRQLTPRGIENYLDLFSSRQLIYLYHAIQLLPQFEPEIRLNLGLLVSTSLEFNSMLCGYKGKNKRRAGAIRHTFSHHAYSFPYTALENNPVYPRKASGTLQKLFQSRIRNGRRWARQPRERVIGNQLSVISKKKFVEILGERDWGVEVGGVDGMTPESSQRFLLLQGSSTQLDLPDGSVDFIV
;
A
#
# COMPACT_ATOMS: atom_id res chain seq x y z
N MET A 1 17.41 29.97 -28.86
CA MET A 1 16.96 28.64 -29.33
C MET A 1 17.81 27.60 -28.65
N THR A 2 17.22 26.75 -27.83
CA THR A 2 17.90 25.55 -27.30
C THR A 2 17.99 24.54 -28.44
N ILE A 3 19.20 24.29 -28.94
CA ILE A 3 19.46 23.19 -29.87
C ILE A 3 19.25 21.89 -29.06
N PRO A 4 18.38 20.97 -29.51
CA PRO A 4 18.21 19.69 -28.83
C PRO A 4 19.54 18.91 -28.81
N LEU A 5 19.87 18.28 -27.69
CA LEU A 5 21.02 17.36 -27.58
C LEU A 5 20.82 16.11 -28.46
N ASP A 6 19.57 15.76 -28.77
CA ASP A 6 19.16 14.63 -29.60
C ASP A 6 17.99 15.05 -30.49
N THR A 7 18.11 14.86 -31.80
CA THR A 7 17.07 15.17 -32.80
C THR A 7 16.25 13.95 -33.23
N GLU A 8 16.68 12.73 -32.88
CA GLU A 8 16.01 11.47 -33.21
C GLU A 8 15.00 11.05 -32.13
N PHE A 9 15.18 11.49 -30.89
CA PHE A 9 14.25 11.15 -29.80
C PHE A 9 12.83 11.69 -30.06
N PRO A 10 11.78 10.83 -30.04
CA PRO A 10 10.40 11.21 -30.38
C PRO A 10 9.72 11.94 -29.21
N THR A 11 10.16 13.17 -28.92
CA THR A 11 9.78 13.96 -27.74
C THR A 11 8.26 14.17 -27.61
N ASP A 12 7.58 14.51 -28.70
CA ASP A 12 6.13 14.75 -28.68
C ASP A 12 5.34 13.49 -28.33
N PHE A 13 5.73 12.35 -28.92
CA PHE A 13 5.12 11.06 -28.59
C PHE A 13 5.41 10.67 -27.13
N ALA A 14 6.66 10.85 -26.68
CA ALA A 14 7.07 10.59 -25.31
C ALA A 14 6.23 11.38 -24.29
N ASN A 15 6.00 12.67 -24.55
CA ASN A 15 5.19 13.53 -23.71
C ASN A 15 3.72 13.07 -23.66
N GLN A 16 3.13 12.76 -24.81
CA GLN A 16 1.74 12.31 -24.89
C GLN A 16 1.53 10.99 -24.12
N ILE A 17 2.42 10.01 -24.28
CA ILE A 17 2.28 8.72 -23.60
C ILE A 17 2.57 8.81 -22.10
N ALA A 18 3.60 9.58 -21.72
CA ALA A 18 3.92 9.80 -20.32
C ALA A 18 2.79 10.51 -19.58
N GLN A 19 2.08 11.44 -20.22
CA GLN A 19 0.93 12.13 -19.62
C GLN A 19 -0.20 11.16 -19.25
N LEU A 20 -0.44 10.14 -20.08
CA LEU A 20 -1.45 9.11 -19.80
C LEU A 20 -1.02 8.22 -18.63
N GLU A 21 0.26 7.86 -18.55
CA GLU A 21 0.79 6.98 -17.50
C GLU A 21 1.04 7.70 -16.16
N ALA A 22 1.34 9.00 -16.19
CA ALA A 22 1.81 9.78 -15.05
C ALA A 22 0.93 9.62 -13.80
N TYR A 23 -0.40 9.54 -14.02
CA TYR A 23 -1.38 9.27 -12.99
C TYR A 23 -1.75 7.78 -12.95
N ASN A 24 -1.51 7.13 -11.81
CA ASN A 24 -1.80 5.70 -11.59
C ASN A 24 -0.97 4.73 -12.45
N LYS A 25 0.33 5.01 -12.61
CA LYS A 25 1.36 4.16 -13.23
C LYS A 25 1.22 2.64 -13.00
N HIS A 26 0.80 2.23 -11.80
CA HIS A 26 0.53 0.82 -11.45
C HIS A 26 -0.54 0.12 -12.32
N HIS A 27 -1.35 0.85 -13.10
CA HIS A 27 -2.23 0.26 -14.11
C HIS A 27 -1.53 -0.07 -15.43
N TYR A 28 -0.43 0.62 -15.72
CA TYR A 28 0.36 0.50 -16.95
C TYR A 28 1.50 -0.48 -16.79
N ARG A 29 2.12 -0.52 -15.61
CA ARG A 29 3.24 -1.39 -15.23
C ARG A 29 2.97 -2.10 -13.89
N PRO A 30 1.93 -2.93 -13.76
CA PRO A 30 1.55 -3.48 -12.44
C PRO A 30 2.63 -4.34 -11.79
N ASN A 31 3.52 -4.99 -12.56
CA ASN A 31 4.55 -5.88 -12.01
C ASN A 31 5.56 -5.10 -11.13
N SER A 32 5.99 -3.90 -11.54
CA SER A 32 6.90 -3.03 -10.76
C SER A 32 6.24 -2.33 -9.56
N TYR A 33 4.98 -2.66 -9.25
CA TYR A 33 4.20 -2.06 -8.15
C TYR A 33 3.78 -3.10 -7.10
N LEU A 34 4.53 -4.20 -6.97
CA LEU A 34 4.29 -5.21 -5.93
C LEU A 34 4.27 -4.60 -4.53
N HIS A 35 5.23 -3.71 -4.26
CA HIS A 35 5.36 -2.91 -3.04
C HIS A 35 5.34 -1.41 -3.38
N LYS A 36 5.22 -0.54 -2.38
CA LYS A 36 5.37 0.91 -2.58
C LYS A 36 6.84 1.31 -2.61
N TRP A 37 7.15 2.21 -3.54
CA TRP A 37 8.40 2.95 -3.63
C TRP A 37 8.08 4.36 -4.14
N TRP A 38 8.89 5.33 -3.74
CA TRP A 38 8.71 6.72 -4.14
C TRP A 38 9.37 7.02 -5.48
N ALA A 39 8.97 8.14 -6.09
CA ALA A 39 9.60 8.70 -7.28
C ALA A 39 9.71 7.78 -8.53
N ARG A 40 8.92 6.69 -8.62
CA ARG A 40 8.87 5.85 -9.81
C ARG A 40 8.56 6.66 -11.07
N ARG A 41 9.38 6.48 -12.09
CA ARG A 41 9.25 7.11 -13.41
C ARG A 41 8.25 6.34 -14.29
N CYS A 42 7.78 6.99 -15.36
CA CYS A 42 6.89 6.34 -16.32
C CYS A 42 7.66 5.29 -17.12
N GLY A 43 7.14 4.06 -17.17
CA GLY A 43 7.73 2.99 -17.95
C GLY A 43 7.78 3.33 -19.43
N SER A 44 6.75 4.01 -19.96
CA SER A 44 6.73 4.46 -21.35
C SER A 44 7.90 5.35 -21.73
N THR A 45 8.32 6.25 -20.84
CA THR A 45 9.48 7.14 -21.06
C THR A 45 10.78 6.33 -21.08
N PHE A 46 10.96 5.43 -20.12
CA PHE A 46 12.16 4.59 -20.04
C PHE A 46 12.25 3.62 -21.22
N ARG A 47 11.13 3.06 -21.65
CA ARG A 47 11.07 2.26 -22.88
C ARG A 47 11.55 3.05 -24.10
N LEU A 48 11.12 4.30 -24.27
CA LEU A 48 11.56 5.14 -25.38
C LEU A 48 13.06 5.46 -25.34
N ILE A 49 13.60 5.74 -24.13
CA ILE A 49 15.04 5.94 -23.92
C ILE A 49 15.79 4.67 -24.34
N LEU A 50 15.38 3.51 -23.83
CA LEU A 50 16.00 2.23 -24.15
C LEU A 50 15.89 1.87 -25.63
N LYS A 51 14.81 2.27 -26.31
CA LYS A 51 14.65 2.09 -27.75
C LYS A 51 15.68 2.88 -28.58
N GLN A 52 16.25 3.97 -28.06
CA GLN A 52 17.35 4.67 -28.73
C GLN A 52 18.67 3.90 -28.67
N LEU A 53 18.81 2.94 -27.75
CA LEU A 53 19.99 2.07 -27.66
C LEU A 53 19.92 0.88 -28.64
N VAL A 54 18.78 0.69 -29.31
CA VAL A 54 18.58 -0.40 -30.27
C VAL A 54 19.25 -0.08 -31.59
N ALA A 55 20.17 -0.94 -32.02
CA ALA A 55 20.95 -0.72 -33.24
C ALA A 55 20.08 -0.68 -34.51
N ALA A 56 19.16 -1.65 -34.65
CA ALA A 56 18.30 -1.76 -35.83
C ALA A 56 17.14 -0.74 -35.78
N GLU A 57 17.10 0.19 -36.73
CA GLU A 57 16.12 1.28 -36.80
C GLU A 57 14.67 0.78 -36.77
N VAL A 58 14.35 -0.30 -37.48
CA VAL A 58 13.01 -0.91 -37.49
C VAL A 58 12.55 -1.38 -36.10
N GLN A 59 13.49 -1.75 -35.22
CA GLN A 59 13.20 -2.17 -33.86
C GLN A 59 13.19 -1.01 -32.86
N ARG A 60 13.53 0.22 -33.27
CA ARG A 60 13.44 1.44 -32.44
C ARG A 60 12.00 1.93 -32.25
N ASP A 61 11.07 1.47 -33.08
CA ASP A 61 9.65 1.78 -32.89
C ASP A 61 9.18 1.37 -31.48
N TYR A 62 8.35 2.21 -30.87
CA TYR A 62 7.88 2.01 -29.49
C TYR A 62 7.13 0.69 -29.30
N TYR A 63 6.33 0.29 -30.29
CA TYR A 63 5.50 -0.89 -30.24
C TYR A 63 6.20 -2.14 -30.81
N ALA A 64 7.33 -1.97 -31.52
CA ALA A 64 8.14 -3.10 -31.92
C ALA A 64 8.67 -3.87 -30.68
N PRO A 65 8.64 -5.21 -30.68
CA PRO A 65 9.17 -6.00 -29.58
C PRO A 65 10.70 -6.05 -29.58
N GLY A 66 11.29 -6.19 -28.39
CA GLY A 66 12.72 -6.52 -28.27
C GLY A 66 13.67 -5.42 -28.74
N GLY A 67 14.84 -5.84 -29.23
CA GLY A 67 15.88 -4.98 -29.80
C GLY A 67 17.16 -4.89 -28.96
N LEU A 68 17.15 -5.42 -27.72
CA LEU A 68 18.29 -5.38 -26.80
C LEU A 68 18.75 -6.79 -26.37
N SER A 69 18.41 -7.82 -27.16
CA SER A 69 18.86 -9.19 -26.87
C SER A 69 20.38 -9.27 -26.82
N GLY A 70 20.90 -9.93 -25.78
CA GLY A 70 22.33 -10.10 -25.56
C GLY A 70 23.07 -8.82 -25.11
N LYS A 71 22.33 -7.75 -24.78
CA LYS A 71 22.88 -6.55 -24.15
C LYS A 71 22.76 -6.62 -22.63
N ILE A 72 23.71 -6.01 -21.92
CA ILE A 72 23.70 -5.88 -20.47
C ILE A 72 23.49 -4.40 -20.11
N ILE A 73 22.41 -4.10 -19.39
CA ILE A 73 22.06 -2.75 -18.97
C ILE A 73 22.19 -2.61 -17.46
N LEU A 74 22.96 -1.62 -17.02
CA LEU A 74 23.15 -1.27 -15.62
C LEU A 74 22.28 -0.07 -15.24
N ASP A 75 21.50 -0.22 -14.17
CA ASP A 75 20.91 0.90 -13.42
C ASP A 75 21.56 0.95 -12.03
N PRO A 76 22.46 1.91 -11.76
CA PRO A 76 23.18 1.99 -10.50
C PRO A 76 22.34 2.57 -9.36
N MET A 77 21.11 3.05 -9.61
CA MET A 77 20.23 3.63 -8.59
C MET A 77 18.78 3.22 -8.85
N MET A 78 18.55 1.91 -8.96
CA MET A 78 17.36 1.36 -9.60
C MET A 78 16.04 1.75 -8.94
N GLY A 79 16.03 2.00 -7.63
CA GLY A 79 14.86 2.35 -6.85
C GLY A 79 13.67 1.44 -7.15
N GLY A 80 12.66 1.97 -7.85
CA GLY A 80 11.47 1.20 -8.18
C GLY A 80 11.63 0.16 -9.29
N GLY A 81 12.82 0.06 -9.90
CA GLY A 81 13.19 -0.90 -10.94
C GLY A 81 12.65 -0.59 -12.33
N THR A 82 12.25 0.67 -12.62
CA THR A 82 11.64 1.01 -13.92
C THR A 82 12.55 0.65 -15.09
N THR A 83 13.85 0.99 -15.00
CA THR A 83 14.84 0.67 -16.04
C THR A 83 14.96 -0.83 -16.24
N LEU A 84 15.13 -1.60 -15.15
CA LEU A 84 15.28 -3.06 -15.20
C LEU A 84 14.08 -3.72 -15.88
N HIS A 85 12.88 -3.34 -15.48
CA HIS A 85 11.64 -3.90 -16.01
C HIS A 85 11.43 -3.57 -17.49
N GLU A 86 11.76 -2.36 -17.95
CA GLU A 86 11.63 -2.05 -19.38
C GLU A 86 12.76 -2.65 -20.22
N ALA A 87 13.99 -2.72 -19.69
CA ALA A 87 15.15 -3.30 -20.39
C ALA A 87 15.00 -4.82 -20.57
N ILE A 88 14.57 -5.54 -19.53
CA ILE A 88 14.40 -7.00 -19.60
C ILE A 88 13.30 -7.40 -20.61
N ARG A 89 12.24 -6.58 -20.69
CA ARG A 89 11.18 -6.72 -21.70
C ARG A 89 11.71 -6.59 -23.12
N LEU A 90 12.68 -5.72 -23.33
CA LEU A 90 13.35 -5.53 -24.64
C LEU A 90 14.42 -6.60 -24.93
N GLY A 91 14.59 -7.58 -24.04
CA GLY A 91 15.48 -8.72 -24.23
C GLY A 91 16.86 -8.59 -23.56
N ALA A 92 17.14 -7.47 -22.90
CA ALA A 92 18.43 -7.27 -22.24
C ALA A 92 18.57 -8.16 -20.99
N HIS A 93 19.82 -8.46 -20.64
CA HIS A 93 20.18 -8.75 -19.26
C HIS A 93 20.26 -7.43 -18.48
N VAL A 94 20.00 -7.48 -17.18
CA VAL A 94 19.93 -6.27 -16.36
C VAL A 94 20.73 -6.41 -15.07
N VAL A 95 21.50 -5.37 -14.74
CA VAL A 95 22.17 -5.23 -13.44
C VAL A 95 21.53 -4.06 -12.71
N GLY A 96 21.05 -4.28 -11.50
CA GLY A 96 20.43 -3.24 -10.68
C GLY A 96 21.15 -3.10 -9.35
N ALA A 97 21.49 -1.87 -8.96
CA ALA A 97 22.04 -1.58 -7.65
C ALA A 97 21.17 -0.58 -6.89
N ASP A 98 21.00 -0.80 -5.58
CA ASP A 98 20.39 0.18 -4.68
C ASP A 98 20.97 0.04 -3.27
N LEU A 99 21.03 1.16 -2.54
CA LEU A 99 21.46 1.19 -1.16
C LEU A 99 20.41 0.53 -0.25
N GLU A 100 19.13 0.77 -0.56
CA GLU A 100 18.01 0.34 0.28
C GLU A 100 17.60 -1.10 -0.05
N PRO A 101 17.34 -1.95 0.96
CA PRO A 101 17.02 -3.36 0.73
C PRO A 101 15.64 -3.56 0.08
N ILE A 102 14.68 -2.66 0.32
CA ILE A 102 13.30 -2.83 -0.17
C ILE A 102 13.21 -2.81 -1.71
N PRO A 103 13.80 -1.85 -2.44
CA PRO A 103 14.02 -1.90 -3.89
C PRO A 103 14.56 -3.23 -4.40
N VAL A 104 15.64 -3.72 -3.79
CA VAL A 104 16.33 -4.96 -4.17
C VAL A 104 15.41 -6.16 -4.02
N LEU A 105 14.78 -6.30 -2.84
CA LEU A 105 13.82 -7.37 -2.57
C LEU A 105 12.61 -7.30 -3.49
N GLN A 106 12.13 -6.10 -3.80
CA GLN A 106 11.01 -5.91 -4.72
C GLN A 106 11.40 -6.34 -6.14
N ALA A 107 12.53 -5.86 -6.67
CA ALA A 107 13.03 -6.21 -8.00
C ALA A 107 13.25 -7.72 -8.12
N ARG A 108 13.85 -8.35 -7.10
CA ARG A 108 14.00 -9.81 -7.02
C ARG A 108 12.65 -10.49 -7.12
N ALA A 109 11.70 -10.10 -6.27
CA ALA A 109 10.38 -10.70 -6.29
C ALA A 109 9.69 -10.58 -7.65
N THR A 110 9.78 -9.42 -8.32
CA THR A 110 9.06 -9.15 -9.57
C THR A 110 9.73 -9.70 -10.81
N LEU A 111 11.07 -9.79 -10.81
CA LEU A 111 11.87 -10.33 -11.92
C LEU A 111 12.09 -11.84 -11.82
N THR A 112 11.98 -12.46 -10.64
CA THR A 112 11.98 -13.93 -10.53
C THR A 112 10.66 -14.49 -11.03
N GLN A 113 10.71 -15.48 -11.92
CA GLN A 113 9.54 -16.18 -12.43
C GLN A 113 9.03 -17.20 -11.41
N VAL A 114 7.88 -16.92 -10.80
CA VAL A 114 7.15 -17.88 -9.97
C VAL A 114 5.83 -18.23 -10.65
N ASP A 115 5.45 -19.51 -10.67
CA ASP A 115 4.17 -19.90 -11.24
C ASP A 115 3.00 -19.27 -10.47
N LEU A 116 2.03 -18.75 -11.22
CA LEU A 116 0.92 -18.01 -10.62
C LEU A 116 -0.03 -18.94 -9.85
N ALA A 117 -0.24 -20.17 -10.32
CA ALA A 117 -1.09 -21.12 -9.61
C ALA A 117 -0.43 -21.56 -8.29
N GLU A 118 0.89 -21.70 -8.26
CA GLU A 118 1.64 -21.94 -7.02
C GLU A 118 1.50 -20.79 -6.02
N LEU A 119 1.69 -19.54 -6.46
CA LEU A 119 1.46 -18.36 -5.62
C LEU A 119 0.02 -18.28 -5.11
N GLU A 120 -0.98 -18.60 -5.95
CA GLU A 120 -2.38 -18.62 -5.56
C GLU A 120 -2.69 -19.70 -4.51
N ARG A 121 -2.09 -20.90 -4.65
CA ARG A 121 -2.21 -21.98 -3.65
C ARG A 121 -1.55 -21.60 -2.32
N ALA A 122 -0.31 -21.12 -2.36
CA ALA A 122 0.42 -20.71 -1.17
C ALA A 122 -0.29 -19.54 -0.45
N TYR A 123 -0.77 -18.55 -1.20
CA TYR A 123 -1.56 -17.45 -0.64
C TYR A 123 -2.83 -17.95 0.04
N LYS A 124 -3.55 -18.90 -0.57
CA LYS A 124 -4.75 -19.48 0.04
C LYS A 124 -4.43 -20.19 1.36
N GLN A 125 -3.37 -20.98 1.40
CA GLN A 125 -2.89 -21.64 2.61
C GLN A 125 -2.53 -20.62 3.70
N PHE A 126 -1.69 -19.63 3.35
CA PHE A 126 -1.28 -18.54 4.24
C PHE A 126 -2.49 -17.77 4.79
N TYR A 127 -3.38 -17.31 3.91
CA TYR A 127 -4.55 -16.50 4.30
C TYR A 127 -5.54 -17.29 5.16
N THR A 128 -5.77 -18.57 4.87
CA THR A 128 -6.66 -19.41 5.69
C THR A 128 -6.10 -19.61 7.10
N ALA A 129 -4.80 -19.94 7.23
CA ALA A 129 -4.15 -20.10 8.53
C ALA A 129 -4.15 -18.79 9.33
N LEU A 130 -3.79 -17.68 8.68
CA LEU A 130 -3.77 -16.36 9.31
C LEU A 130 -5.15 -15.90 9.74
N ARG A 131 -6.18 -16.10 8.89
CA ARG A 131 -7.55 -15.75 9.22
C ARG A 131 -8.06 -16.57 10.41
N LYS A 132 -7.70 -17.85 10.53
CA LYS A 132 -8.06 -18.67 11.70
C LYS A 132 -7.55 -18.06 13.00
N ALA A 133 -6.33 -17.54 13.02
CA ALA A 133 -5.72 -16.93 14.20
C ALA A 133 -6.23 -15.51 14.50
N VAL A 134 -6.48 -14.70 13.46
CA VAL A 134 -6.70 -13.25 13.61
C VAL A 134 -8.18 -12.85 13.57
N ALA A 135 -9.01 -13.55 12.78
CA ALA A 135 -10.40 -13.15 12.59
C ALA A 135 -11.26 -13.12 13.87
N PRO A 136 -11.02 -13.94 14.92
CA PRO A 136 -11.78 -13.86 16.17
C PRO A 136 -11.80 -12.45 16.79
N TYR A 137 -10.69 -11.71 16.71
CA TYR A 137 -10.58 -10.34 17.23
C TYR A 137 -11.28 -9.26 16.37
N PHE A 138 -11.81 -9.65 15.20
CA PHE A 138 -12.49 -8.76 14.26
C PHE A 138 -13.93 -9.22 13.98
N GLN A 139 -14.65 -9.67 15.00
CA GLN A 139 -16.07 -10.00 14.92
C GLN A 139 -16.93 -8.95 15.64
N THR A 140 -18.19 -8.85 15.22
CA THR A 140 -19.25 -8.07 15.88
C THR A 140 -20.59 -8.74 15.59
N ILE A 141 -21.62 -8.41 16.38
CA ILE A 141 -23.00 -8.72 16.03
C ILE A 141 -23.58 -7.60 15.15
N CYS A 142 -24.30 -7.99 14.10
CA CYS A 142 -25.02 -7.06 13.25
C CYS A 142 -26.32 -6.62 13.96
N PRO A 143 -26.52 -5.32 14.24
CA PRO A 143 -27.69 -4.86 15.00
C PRO A 143 -29.01 -5.09 14.26
N GLU A 144 -29.00 -5.11 12.93
CA GLU A 144 -30.21 -5.34 12.12
C GLU A 144 -30.64 -6.81 12.04
N SER A 145 -29.70 -7.75 12.16
CA SER A 145 -29.98 -9.18 11.91
C SER A 145 -29.73 -10.10 13.09
N GLY A 146 -29.03 -9.63 14.13
CA GLY A 146 -28.59 -10.44 15.27
C GLY A 146 -27.50 -11.46 14.92
N LEU A 147 -27.01 -11.49 13.68
CA LEU A 147 -26.00 -12.44 13.22
C LEU A 147 -24.58 -11.89 13.41
N GLU A 148 -23.65 -12.79 13.74
CA GLU A 148 -22.22 -12.48 13.77
C GLU A 148 -21.71 -12.13 12.36
N THR A 149 -20.82 -11.14 12.30
CA THR A 149 -20.20 -10.67 11.06
C THR A 149 -18.82 -10.07 11.32
N ALA A 150 -17.95 -10.16 10.31
CA ALA A 150 -16.62 -9.59 10.39
C ALA A 150 -16.66 -8.06 10.34
N VAL A 151 -15.88 -7.42 11.20
CA VAL A 151 -15.56 -6.00 11.13
C VAL A 151 -14.71 -5.75 9.89
N ASN A 152 -15.09 -4.78 9.05
CA ASN A 152 -14.29 -4.34 7.91
C ASN A 152 -13.17 -3.41 8.38
N TYR A 153 -13.53 -2.42 9.18
CA TYR A 153 -12.59 -1.51 9.86
C TYR A 153 -13.25 -0.88 11.08
N THR A 154 -12.43 -0.39 12.02
CA THR A 154 -12.85 0.38 13.19
C THR A 154 -12.33 1.81 13.07
N LEU A 155 -13.18 2.79 13.37
CA LEU A 155 -12.82 4.20 13.47
C LEU A 155 -12.59 4.56 14.93
N TYR A 156 -11.49 5.25 15.18
CA TYR A 156 -11.09 5.71 16.50
C TYR A 156 -11.06 7.24 16.55
N GLY A 157 -11.32 7.82 17.72
CA GLY A 157 -11.03 9.22 18.01
C GLY A 157 -9.81 9.33 18.94
N VAL A 158 -9.07 10.43 18.87
CA VAL A 158 -7.90 10.65 19.74
C VAL A 158 -8.30 11.38 21.03
N GLN A 159 -8.00 10.80 22.17
CA GLN A 159 -8.20 11.40 23.50
C GLN A 159 -7.18 12.52 23.74
N ARG A 160 -7.67 13.62 24.32
CA ARG A 160 -6.88 14.79 24.73
C ARG A 160 -7.46 15.43 25.97
N MET A 161 -6.66 16.28 26.61
CA MET A 161 -7.16 17.25 27.56
C MET A 161 -7.46 18.56 26.84
N CYS A 162 -8.63 19.15 27.08
CA CYS A 162 -8.98 20.49 26.66
C CYS A 162 -9.37 21.31 27.90
N ASN A 163 -8.61 22.37 28.19
CA ASN A 163 -8.80 23.23 29.37
C ASN A 163 -8.98 22.39 30.66
N GLY A 164 -8.14 21.36 30.84
CA GLY A 164 -8.19 20.46 32.00
C GLY A 164 -9.31 19.41 32.00
N ARG A 165 -10.12 19.30 30.94
CA ARG A 165 -11.21 18.31 30.82
C ARG A 165 -10.91 17.27 29.72
N PRO A 166 -11.29 15.99 29.91
CA PRO A 166 -11.11 14.98 28.87
C PRO A 166 -12.06 15.22 27.70
N VAL A 167 -11.51 15.15 26.49
CA VAL A 167 -12.24 15.23 25.21
C VAL A 167 -11.72 14.18 24.25
N ILE A 168 -12.51 13.86 23.22
CA ILE A 168 -12.09 13.00 22.13
C ILE A 168 -12.19 13.81 20.83
N MET A 169 -11.06 13.97 20.15
CA MET A 169 -11.00 14.69 18.88
C MET A 169 -11.25 13.74 17.71
N VAL A 170 -12.01 14.20 16.71
CA VAL A 170 -12.25 13.50 15.45
C VAL A 170 -12.04 14.45 14.26
N ASP A 171 -11.72 13.91 13.08
CA ASP A 171 -11.61 14.73 11.87
C ASP A 171 -12.97 15.30 11.44
N SER A 172 -14.05 14.56 11.67
CA SER A 172 -15.43 15.03 11.51
C SER A 172 -16.42 14.14 12.27
N LEU A 173 -17.52 14.71 12.76
CA LEU A 173 -18.67 13.98 13.28
C LEU A 173 -19.48 13.31 12.16
N VAL A 174 -19.43 13.86 10.94
CA VAL A 174 -20.06 13.24 9.76
C VAL A 174 -19.15 12.13 9.22
N LEU A 175 -19.56 10.89 9.45
CA LEU A 175 -18.83 9.69 9.01
C LEU A 175 -19.02 9.41 7.52
N ARG A 176 -20.24 9.63 7.00
CA ARG A 176 -20.54 9.34 5.60
C ARG A 176 -21.67 10.21 5.10
N VAL A 177 -21.61 10.53 3.81
CA VAL A 177 -22.72 11.09 3.05
C VAL A 177 -23.07 10.07 1.97
N GLU A 178 -24.29 9.56 1.99
CA GLU A 178 -24.78 8.61 1.00
C GLU A 178 -25.17 9.31 -0.30
N THR A 179 -25.43 8.52 -1.34
CA THR A 179 -25.71 9.03 -2.69
C THR A 179 -27.00 9.86 -2.75
N ASP A 180 -27.99 9.52 -1.91
CA ASP A 180 -29.25 10.23 -1.77
C ASP A 180 -29.13 11.53 -0.93
N GLY A 181 -27.95 11.80 -0.36
CA GLY A 181 -27.70 12.98 0.46
C GLY A 181 -27.87 12.74 1.96
N SER A 182 -28.43 11.61 2.38
CA SER A 182 -28.52 11.26 3.80
C SER A 182 -27.12 11.12 4.41
N THR A 183 -27.01 11.38 5.71
CA THR A 183 -25.74 11.37 6.42
C THR A 183 -25.70 10.31 7.51
N ILE A 184 -24.53 9.74 7.77
CA ILE A 184 -24.27 8.93 8.95
C ILE A 184 -23.29 9.74 9.81
N GLN A 185 -23.65 9.98 11.07
CA GLN A 185 -22.92 10.88 11.95
C GLN A 185 -22.81 10.36 13.38
N LEU A 186 -21.86 10.90 14.13
CA LEU A 186 -21.70 10.64 15.57
C LEU A 186 -22.39 11.73 16.38
N CYS A 187 -23.12 11.33 17.42
CA CYS A 187 -23.51 12.26 18.47
C CYS A 187 -22.27 12.72 19.25
N SER A 188 -22.10 14.03 19.41
CA SER A 188 -20.96 14.60 20.14
C SER A 188 -20.96 14.33 21.65
N ARG A 189 -22.07 13.86 22.22
CA ARG A 189 -22.22 13.61 23.67
C ARG A 189 -22.15 12.13 24.03
N CYS A 190 -23.04 11.30 23.47
CA CYS A 190 -23.14 9.89 23.85
C CYS A 190 -22.38 8.93 22.91
N HIS A 191 -21.84 9.45 21.80
CA HIS A 191 -21.15 8.73 20.72
C HIS A 191 -22.04 7.78 19.92
N ALA A 192 -23.37 7.89 20.05
CA ALA A 192 -24.30 7.11 19.23
C ALA A 192 -24.10 7.43 17.74
N VAL A 193 -24.21 6.39 16.90
CA VAL A 193 -24.26 6.53 15.45
C VAL A 193 -25.69 6.87 15.05
N LEU A 194 -25.88 8.01 14.41
CA LEU A 194 -27.16 8.55 13.98
C LEU A 194 -27.22 8.53 12.44
N VAL A 195 -28.41 8.24 11.91
CA VAL A 195 -28.70 8.29 10.48
C VAL A 195 -29.60 9.49 10.21
N ASP A 196 -29.17 10.34 9.29
CA ASP A 196 -29.86 11.53 8.80
C ASP A 196 -30.29 12.49 9.94
N THR A 197 -31.59 12.82 9.99
CA THR A 197 -32.19 13.74 10.96
C THR A 197 -32.51 13.11 12.31
N ALA A 198 -32.09 11.85 12.56
CA ALA A 198 -32.34 11.17 13.82
C ALA A 198 -31.86 12.01 15.01
N VAL A 199 -32.79 12.36 15.90
CA VAL A 199 -32.51 13.13 17.11
C VAL A 199 -31.96 12.20 18.19
N CYS A 200 -30.81 12.54 18.77
CA CYS A 200 -30.31 11.81 19.93
C CYS A 200 -31.17 12.13 21.17
N GLY A 201 -31.74 11.11 21.81
CA GLY A 201 -32.34 11.19 23.15
C GLY A 201 -31.29 11.20 24.27
N CYS A 202 -30.23 12.00 24.10
CA CYS A 202 -29.10 12.03 25.02
C CYS A 202 -29.53 12.60 26.39
N PRO A 203 -29.26 11.94 27.52
CA PRO A 203 -29.45 12.57 28.84
C PRO A 203 -28.57 13.84 28.95
N ASN A 204 -29.05 14.83 29.70
CA ASN A 204 -28.41 16.15 29.80
C ASN A 204 -26.97 16.10 30.36
N GLU A 205 -26.64 15.05 31.12
CA GLU A 205 -25.29 14.73 31.57
C GLU A 205 -24.97 13.31 31.09
N GLY A 206 -23.92 13.17 30.28
CA GLY A 206 -23.40 11.87 29.90
C GLY A 206 -22.01 11.70 30.50
N ASP A 207 -21.73 10.53 31.07
CA ASP A 207 -20.42 10.16 31.64
C ASP A 207 -19.28 10.12 30.61
N LYS A 208 -19.58 10.32 29.31
CA LYS A 208 -18.60 10.22 28.23
C LYS A 208 -17.95 11.56 27.89
N PRO A 209 -16.63 11.57 27.59
CA PRO A 209 -15.96 12.76 27.06
C PRO A 209 -16.64 13.29 25.78
N SER A 210 -16.73 14.62 25.66
CA SER A 210 -17.30 15.25 24.45
C SER A 210 -16.45 14.95 23.21
N LEU A 211 -17.10 14.66 22.09
CA LEU A 211 -16.44 14.61 20.78
C LEU A 211 -16.32 16.01 20.21
N LEU A 212 -15.11 16.38 19.79
CA LEU A 212 -14.82 17.67 19.17
C LEU A 212 -14.22 17.45 17.77
N GLU A 213 -14.65 18.26 16.79
CA GLU A 213 -14.09 18.18 15.44
C GLU A 213 -12.73 18.88 15.36
N LYS A 214 -11.91 18.43 14.41
CA LYS A 214 -10.70 19.13 14.01
C LYS A 214 -11.03 20.59 13.67
N GLY A 215 -10.33 21.52 14.32
CA GLY A 215 -10.50 22.96 14.10
C GLY A 215 -11.46 23.63 15.07
N THR A 216 -12.02 22.92 16.05
CA THR A 216 -12.69 23.53 17.20
C THR A 216 -11.78 24.57 17.85
N LYS A 217 -12.29 25.80 17.97
CA LYS A 217 -11.55 26.95 18.54
C LYS A 217 -11.98 27.29 19.96
N THR A 218 -13.16 26.85 20.38
CA THR A 218 -13.74 27.14 21.69
C THR A 218 -14.35 25.89 22.29
N PHE A 219 -14.23 25.74 23.61
CA PHE A 219 -14.82 24.65 24.37
C PHE A 219 -15.27 25.17 25.74
N ALA A 220 -16.48 24.80 26.17
CA ALA A 220 -17.06 25.24 27.44
C ALA A 220 -17.07 26.77 27.67
N GLY A 221 -17.15 27.57 26.59
CA GLY A 221 -17.19 29.04 26.66
C GLY A 221 -15.82 29.73 26.61
N GLU A 222 -14.73 28.97 26.56
CA GLU A 222 -13.35 29.47 26.55
C GLU A 222 -12.62 29.11 25.24
N PRO A 223 -11.53 29.81 24.89
CA PRO A 223 -10.61 29.34 23.85
C PRO A 223 -10.12 27.91 24.16
N ALA A 224 -10.14 27.04 23.16
CA ALA A 224 -9.80 25.64 23.33
C ALA A 224 -8.28 25.41 23.27
N GLU A 225 -7.69 24.96 24.37
CA GLU A 225 -6.29 24.58 24.45
C GLU A 225 -6.16 23.06 24.60
N PHE A 226 -5.56 22.40 23.60
CA PHE A 226 -5.48 20.94 23.54
C PHE A 226 -4.09 20.42 23.90
N VAL A 227 -4.04 19.46 24.81
CA VAL A 227 -2.82 18.76 25.22
C VAL A 227 -2.98 17.25 24.94
N ASP A 228 -1.95 16.65 24.34
CA ASP A 228 -1.89 15.20 24.13
C ASP A 228 -1.70 14.48 25.49
N LEU A 229 -2.23 13.27 25.64
CA LEU A 229 -2.04 12.49 26.87
C LEU A 229 -0.64 11.87 26.93
N GLU A 230 -0.02 11.88 28.11
CA GLU A 230 1.27 11.23 28.40
C GLU A 230 1.13 9.71 28.58
N ILE A 231 0.57 9.06 27.57
CA ILE A 231 0.42 7.61 27.44
C ILE A 231 0.93 7.16 26.07
N PRO A 232 1.23 5.85 25.88
CA PRO A 232 1.67 5.32 24.58
C PRO A 232 0.73 5.73 23.44
N TYR A 233 1.30 6.05 22.28
CA TYR A 233 0.56 6.65 21.17
C TYR A 233 -0.69 5.87 20.74
N TYR A 234 -0.60 4.54 20.64
CA TYR A 234 -1.74 3.69 20.30
C TYR A 234 -2.88 3.75 21.33
N GLN A 235 -2.57 3.94 22.62
CA GLN A 235 -3.56 4.01 23.70
C GLN A 235 -4.31 5.34 23.73
N ARG A 236 -3.81 6.37 23.04
CA ARG A 236 -4.52 7.65 22.92
C ARG A 236 -5.78 7.55 22.07
N TYR A 237 -5.97 6.44 21.35
CA TYR A 237 -7.10 6.27 20.44
C TYR A 237 -8.18 5.38 21.07
N VAL A 238 -9.41 5.88 21.12
CA VAL A 238 -10.58 5.14 21.61
C VAL A 238 -11.49 4.71 20.46
N PRO A 239 -12.00 3.47 20.47
CA PRO A 239 -12.88 2.96 19.42
C PRO A 239 -14.22 3.70 19.48
N LEU A 240 -14.66 4.28 18.36
CA LEU A 240 -15.93 5.00 18.27
C LEU A 240 -16.94 4.29 17.38
N VAL A 241 -16.47 3.65 16.30
CA VAL A 241 -17.38 3.05 15.30
C VAL A 241 -16.78 1.78 14.71
N LEU A 242 -17.55 0.69 14.74
CA LEU A 242 -17.26 -0.49 13.95
C LEU A 242 -18.04 -0.40 12.64
N VAL A 243 -17.32 -0.58 11.52
CA VAL A 243 -17.95 -0.66 10.21
C VAL A 243 -17.95 -2.10 9.74
N THR A 244 -19.13 -2.62 9.43
CA THR A 244 -19.32 -4.00 8.98
C THR A 244 -20.29 -4.07 7.80
N ARG A 245 -20.59 -5.28 7.32
CA ARG A 245 -21.61 -5.52 6.30
C ARG A 245 -22.66 -6.47 6.86
N CYS A 246 -23.93 -6.07 6.78
CA CYS A 246 -25.06 -6.88 7.25
C CYS A 246 -25.07 -8.25 6.53
N PRO A 247 -25.07 -9.39 7.24
CA PRO A 247 -25.14 -10.71 6.62
C PRO A 247 -26.43 -10.93 5.82
N ARG A 248 -27.56 -10.33 6.24
CA ARG A 248 -28.84 -10.42 5.54
C ARG A 248 -28.97 -9.39 4.42
N GLN A 249 -28.95 -8.11 4.78
CA GLN A 249 -29.19 -7.00 3.85
C GLN A 249 -28.03 -6.73 2.89
N LYS A 250 -26.85 -7.30 3.18
CA LYS A 250 -25.61 -7.07 2.42
C LYS A 250 -25.27 -5.58 2.27
N GLN A 251 -25.72 -4.70 3.16
CA GLN A 251 -25.37 -3.28 3.17
C GLN A 251 -24.27 -2.95 4.19
N LEU A 252 -23.56 -1.85 3.97
CA LEU A 252 -22.54 -1.36 4.92
C LEU A 252 -23.25 -0.78 6.14
N LEU A 253 -22.78 -1.13 7.33
CA LEU A 253 -23.34 -0.69 8.61
C LEU A 253 -22.27 0.00 9.45
N PHE A 254 -22.69 1.04 10.15
CA PHE A 254 -21.89 1.77 11.14
C PHE A 254 -22.57 1.57 12.48
N LYS A 255 -21.88 1.01 13.47
CA LYS A 255 -22.38 0.84 14.84
C LYS A 255 -21.38 1.38 15.83
N ALA A 256 -21.86 1.91 16.95
CA ALA A 256 -21.01 2.12 18.12
C ALA A 256 -20.60 0.74 18.70
N PRO A 257 -19.39 0.61 19.26
CA PRO A 257 -19.00 -0.59 20.02
C PRO A 257 -19.98 -0.87 21.16
N ASP A 258 -20.39 -2.13 21.32
CA ASP A 258 -21.11 -2.63 22.50
C ASP A 258 -20.17 -3.37 23.47
N GLU A 259 -20.69 -3.87 24.59
CA GLU A 259 -19.90 -4.58 25.62
C GLU A 259 -19.12 -5.78 25.05
N ARG A 260 -19.72 -6.51 24.10
CA ARG A 260 -19.06 -7.66 23.46
C ARG A 260 -17.90 -7.19 22.58
N ASP A 261 -18.10 -6.12 21.81
CA ASP A 261 -17.02 -5.56 20.98
C ASP A 261 -15.86 -5.05 21.84
N MET A 262 -16.17 -4.39 22.96
CA MET A 262 -15.17 -3.90 23.91
C MET A 262 -14.38 -5.04 24.55
N THR A 263 -15.07 -6.12 24.96
CA THR A 263 -14.41 -7.33 25.49
C THR A 263 -13.38 -7.90 24.51
N LEU A 264 -13.73 -8.02 23.22
CA LEU A 264 -12.79 -8.51 22.19
C LEU A 264 -11.59 -7.57 21.95
N LEU A 265 -11.79 -6.26 22.12
CA LEU A 265 -10.70 -5.28 22.05
C LEU A 265 -9.78 -5.39 23.26
N ASP A 266 -10.34 -5.59 24.44
CA ASP A 266 -9.59 -5.75 25.69
C ASP A 266 -8.78 -7.05 25.69
N GLU A 267 -9.36 -8.17 25.23
CA GLU A 267 -8.62 -9.42 25.00
C GLU A 267 -7.42 -9.21 24.05
N ALA A 268 -7.59 -8.43 22.99
CA ALA A 268 -6.48 -8.10 22.09
C ALA A 268 -5.42 -7.23 22.78
N ASN A 269 -5.82 -6.31 23.65
CA ASN A 269 -4.90 -5.46 24.42
C ASN A 269 -4.10 -6.25 25.45
N GLU A 270 -4.72 -7.21 26.13
CA GLU A 270 -4.04 -8.13 27.02
C GLU A 270 -2.99 -8.97 26.26
N MET A 271 -3.36 -9.47 25.09
CA MET A 271 -2.45 -10.23 24.21
C MET A 271 -1.25 -9.41 23.75
N ARG A 272 -1.35 -8.08 23.60
CA ARG A 272 -0.24 -7.23 23.13
C ARG A 272 1.04 -7.46 23.93
N GLN A 273 0.93 -7.60 25.26
CA GLN A 273 2.07 -7.74 26.16
C GLN A 273 2.76 -9.10 26.05
N SER A 274 2.05 -10.12 25.57
CA SER A 274 2.59 -11.48 25.41
C SER A 274 3.16 -11.76 24.02
N LEU A 275 3.02 -10.84 23.06
CA LEU A 275 3.58 -11.00 21.72
C LEU A 275 5.12 -10.82 21.75
N PRO A 276 5.90 -11.85 21.40
CA PRO A 276 7.36 -11.84 21.53
C PRO A 276 8.04 -11.11 20.37
N PHE A 277 7.76 -9.82 20.20
CA PHE A 277 8.52 -8.97 19.28
C PHE A 277 9.87 -8.61 19.90
N GLY A 278 10.95 -8.75 19.13
CA GLY A 278 12.26 -8.19 19.49
C GLY A 278 12.18 -6.66 19.45
N LEU A 279 11.93 -6.01 20.59
CA LEU A 279 11.69 -4.56 20.64
C LEU A 279 12.81 -3.75 19.97
N ALA A 280 14.06 -4.21 20.11
CA ALA A 280 15.23 -3.60 19.50
C ALA A 280 15.14 -3.53 17.96
N ASP A 281 14.50 -4.51 17.30
CA ASP A 281 14.35 -4.56 15.85
C ASP A 281 13.41 -3.46 15.31
N PHE A 282 12.61 -2.85 16.20
CA PHE A 282 11.59 -1.86 15.87
C PHE A 282 11.86 -0.49 16.49
N THR A 283 12.98 -0.32 17.19
CA THR A 283 13.40 0.97 17.75
C THR A 283 13.56 1.99 16.62
N ILE A 284 13.09 3.22 16.87
CA ILE A 284 13.15 4.28 15.87
C ILE A 284 14.50 4.99 15.97
N ASP A 285 15.31 4.81 14.93
CA ASP A 285 16.51 5.63 14.77
C ASP A 285 16.16 7.03 14.24
N PRO A 286 16.79 8.09 14.79
CA PRO A 286 16.51 9.46 14.39
C PRO A 286 17.07 9.75 12.98
N GLY A 287 16.17 9.72 12.00
CA GLY A 287 16.41 10.11 10.61
C GLY A 287 15.60 11.33 10.21
N ARG A 288 15.80 11.84 8.99
CA ARG A 288 15.14 13.07 8.49
C ARG A 288 13.62 13.07 8.68
N LYS A 289 12.99 11.91 8.50
CA LYS A 289 11.52 11.72 8.64
C LYS A 289 11.14 11.08 9.97
N SER A 290 11.85 10.05 10.43
CA SER A 290 11.53 9.34 11.67
C SER A 290 11.66 10.23 12.91
N ARG A 291 12.50 11.28 12.91
CA ARG A 291 12.56 12.28 13.99
C ARG A 291 11.24 13.01 14.28
N GLN A 292 10.24 12.91 13.39
CA GLN A 292 8.91 13.47 13.61
C GLN A 292 8.07 12.64 14.59
N LEU A 293 8.49 11.41 14.91
CA LEU A 293 7.77 10.47 15.77
C LEU A 293 8.09 10.72 17.25
N THR A 294 9.36 10.99 17.60
CA THR A 294 9.81 11.18 18.99
C THR A 294 9.07 12.31 19.74
N PRO A 295 8.81 13.51 19.17
CA PRO A 295 8.04 14.55 19.86
C PRO A 295 6.58 14.17 20.14
N ARG A 296 6.10 13.05 19.62
CA ARG A 296 4.77 12.50 19.90
C ARG A 296 4.81 11.37 20.94
N GLY A 297 5.97 11.06 21.52
CA GLY A 297 6.16 9.94 22.43
C GLY A 297 6.13 8.59 21.71
N ILE A 298 6.62 8.54 20.47
CA ILE A 298 6.70 7.31 19.67
C ILE A 298 8.19 7.00 19.47
N GLU A 299 8.68 6.00 20.21
CA GLU A 299 10.08 5.57 20.20
C GLU A 299 10.27 4.21 19.53
N ASN A 300 9.17 3.46 19.34
CA ASN A 300 9.16 2.16 18.70
C ASN A 300 8.07 2.09 17.63
N TYR A 301 8.37 1.50 16.46
CA TYR A 301 7.40 1.38 15.38
C TYR A 301 6.17 0.53 15.76
N LEU A 302 6.27 -0.37 16.74
CA LEU A 302 5.14 -1.16 17.25
C LEU A 302 4.04 -0.28 17.89
N ASP A 303 4.37 0.94 18.33
CA ASP A 303 3.39 1.89 18.89
C ASP A 303 2.52 2.53 17.81
N LEU A 304 2.85 2.36 16.53
CA LEU A 304 2.02 2.81 15.42
C LEU A 304 0.89 1.83 15.09
N PHE A 305 0.77 0.70 15.78
CA PHE A 305 -0.21 -0.34 15.48
C PHE A 305 -1.15 -0.56 16.67
N SER A 306 -2.42 -0.83 16.36
CA SER A 306 -3.34 -1.38 17.36
C SER A 306 -2.90 -2.77 17.80
N SER A 307 -3.41 -3.23 18.95
CA SER A 307 -3.11 -4.57 19.45
C SER A 307 -3.56 -5.67 18.47
N ARG A 308 -4.75 -5.53 17.84
CA ARG A 308 -5.21 -6.48 16.81
C ARG A 308 -4.34 -6.49 15.55
N GLN A 309 -3.80 -5.34 15.15
CA GLN A 309 -2.85 -5.24 14.04
C GLN A 309 -1.50 -5.90 14.37
N LEU A 310 -1.05 -5.83 15.63
CA LEU A 310 0.14 -6.56 16.07
C LEU A 310 -0.07 -8.07 16.13
N ILE A 311 -1.23 -8.54 16.59
CA ILE A 311 -1.61 -9.97 16.52
C ILE A 311 -1.55 -10.45 15.06
N TYR A 312 -2.10 -9.67 14.13
CA TYR A 312 -1.98 -9.94 12.70
C TYR A 312 -0.51 -10.05 12.24
N LEU A 313 0.31 -9.06 12.56
CA LEU A 313 1.70 -9.00 12.10
C LEU A 313 2.51 -10.16 12.68
N TYR A 314 2.32 -10.47 13.96
CA TYR A 314 2.97 -11.59 14.63
C TYR A 314 2.66 -12.92 13.93
N HIS A 315 1.37 -13.26 13.77
CA HIS A 315 0.99 -14.51 13.12
C HIS A 315 1.41 -14.56 11.64
N ALA A 316 1.41 -13.43 10.94
CA ALA A 316 1.93 -13.37 9.58
C ALA A 316 3.42 -13.72 9.54
N ILE A 317 4.25 -13.13 10.42
CA ILE A 317 5.68 -13.43 10.52
C ILE A 317 5.92 -14.91 10.85
N GLN A 318 5.18 -15.48 11.81
CA GLN A 318 5.32 -16.88 12.20
C GLN A 318 4.97 -17.87 11.06
N LEU A 319 4.03 -17.51 10.18
CA LEU A 319 3.61 -18.36 9.08
C LEU A 319 4.56 -18.31 7.87
N LEU A 320 5.33 -17.24 7.67
CA LEU A 320 6.15 -17.05 6.48
C LEU A 320 7.26 -18.11 6.28
N PRO A 321 7.99 -18.58 7.32
CA PRO A 321 9.08 -19.54 7.15
C PRO A 321 8.70 -20.88 6.51
N GLN A 322 7.42 -21.27 6.55
CA GLN A 322 6.96 -22.57 6.01
C GLN A 322 6.89 -22.61 4.46
N PHE A 323 7.11 -21.48 3.78
CA PHE A 323 7.03 -21.39 2.33
C PHE A 323 8.42 -21.31 1.69
N GLU A 324 8.51 -21.84 0.47
CA GLU A 324 9.71 -21.75 -0.37
C GLU A 324 10.20 -20.31 -0.53
N PRO A 325 11.52 -20.05 -0.65
CA PRO A 325 12.10 -18.71 -0.58
C PRO A 325 11.43 -17.66 -1.49
N GLU A 326 11.14 -18.00 -2.74
CA GLU A 326 10.54 -17.08 -3.72
C GLU A 326 9.06 -16.75 -3.38
N ILE A 327 8.32 -17.77 -2.94
CA ILE A 327 6.92 -17.61 -2.48
C ILE A 327 6.90 -16.80 -1.19
N ARG A 328 7.77 -17.13 -0.24
CA ARG A 328 7.95 -16.42 1.03
C ARG A 328 8.27 -14.96 0.81
N LEU A 329 9.15 -14.63 -0.14
CA LEU A 329 9.45 -13.24 -0.50
C LEU A 329 8.21 -12.50 -1.03
N ASN A 330 7.45 -13.12 -1.95
CA ASN A 330 6.22 -12.52 -2.47
C ASN A 330 5.17 -12.30 -1.37
N LEU A 331 4.99 -13.26 -0.45
CA LEU A 331 4.06 -13.15 0.68
C LEU A 331 4.55 -12.14 1.73
N GLY A 332 5.85 -12.09 2.01
CA GLY A 332 6.45 -11.10 2.90
C GLY A 332 6.26 -9.68 2.40
N LEU A 333 6.50 -9.43 1.11
CA LEU A 333 6.22 -8.13 0.47
C LEU A 333 4.73 -7.80 0.46
N LEU A 334 3.84 -8.80 0.32
CA LEU A 334 2.39 -8.59 0.45
C LEU A 334 2.01 -8.13 1.86
N VAL A 335 2.55 -8.79 2.89
CA VAL A 335 2.35 -8.41 4.30
C VAL A 335 2.88 -6.99 4.53
N SER A 336 4.11 -6.68 4.11
CA SER A 336 4.71 -5.35 4.21
C SER A 336 3.86 -4.27 3.51
N THR A 337 3.41 -4.54 2.27
CA THR A 337 2.53 -3.63 1.51
C THR A 337 1.20 -3.38 2.23
N SER A 338 0.68 -4.38 2.94
CA SER A 338 -0.55 -4.23 3.71
C SER A 338 -0.39 -3.23 4.85
N LEU A 339 0.81 -3.08 5.43
CA LEU A 339 1.06 -2.18 6.56
C LEU A 339 0.82 -0.71 6.21
N GLU A 340 0.90 -0.35 4.93
CA GLU A 340 0.47 0.97 4.46
C GLU A 340 -0.98 1.28 4.84
N PHE A 341 -1.83 0.26 4.93
CA PHE A 341 -3.25 0.35 5.24
C PHE A 341 -3.60 -0.15 6.66
N ASN A 342 -2.60 -0.60 7.42
CA ASN A 342 -2.77 -1.24 8.71
C ASN A 342 -1.85 -0.60 9.74
N SER A 343 -2.12 0.65 10.12
CA SER A 343 -1.51 1.32 11.28
C SER A 343 -2.46 2.40 11.81
N MET A 344 -2.24 2.86 13.03
CA MET A 344 -2.99 3.96 13.65
C MET A 344 -2.74 5.32 12.99
N LEU A 345 -1.82 5.39 12.02
CA LEU A 345 -1.63 6.55 11.15
C LEU A 345 -2.57 6.56 9.93
N CYS A 346 -3.30 5.45 9.69
CA CYS A 346 -4.30 5.42 8.64
C CYS A 346 -5.48 6.30 9.01
N GLY A 347 -5.96 7.10 8.05
CA GLY A 347 -7.12 7.97 8.23
C GLY A 347 -8.32 7.52 7.41
N TYR A 348 -9.44 8.21 7.61
CA TYR A 348 -10.70 7.92 6.94
C TYR A 348 -11.07 8.97 5.86
N LYS A 349 -11.62 8.53 4.71
CA LYS A 349 -12.07 9.40 3.61
C LYS A 349 -13.60 9.52 3.49
N GLY A 350 -14.35 9.12 4.52
CA GLY A 350 -15.82 9.02 4.51
C GLY A 350 -16.60 10.24 4.07
N LYS A 351 -16.15 11.45 4.44
CA LYS A 351 -16.80 12.73 4.11
C LYS A 351 -16.77 13.06 2.61
N ASN A 352 -15.85 12.48 1.83
CA ASN A 352 -15.73 12.79 0.41
C ASN A 352 -16.72 11.94 -0.41
N LYS A 353 -17.76 12.57 -0.97
CA LYS A 353 -18.79 11.92 -1.82
C LYS A 353 -18.19 11.07 -2.96
N ARG A 354 -17.04 11.44 -3.53
CA ARG A 354 -16.42 10.69 -4.64
C ARG A 354 -15.75 9.37 -4.22
N ARG A 355 -15.38 9.22 -2.94
CA ARG A 355 -14.66 8.06 -2.40
C ARG A 355 -15.05 7.77 -0.94
N ALA A 356 -16.34 7.84 -0.66
CA ALA A 356 -16.87 7.58 0.68
C ALA A 356 -16.46 6.17 1.14
N GLY A 357 -16.00 6.04 2.38
CA GLY A 357 -15.60 4.76 2.95
C GLY A 357 -14.16 4.30 2.66
N ALA A 358 -13.38 5.03 1.84
CA ALA A 358 -12.03 4.60 1.48
C ALA A 358 -11.00 4.90 2.58
N ILE A 359 -10.00 4.01 2.72
CA ILE A 359 -8.87 4.22 3.64
C ILE A 359 -7.91 5.28 3.06
N ARG A 360 -7.48 6.21 3.91
CA ARG A 360 -6.29 7.04 3.69
C ARG A 360 -5.11 6.29 4.29
N HIS A 361 -4.37 5.59 3.45
CA HIS A 361 -3.17 4.85 3.85
C HIS A 361 -2.10 5.81 4.43
N THR A 362 -1.26 5.31 5.32
CA THR A 362 -0.26 6.06 6.11
C THR A 362 0.60 6.99 5.25
N PHE A 363 1.02 6.51 4.09
CA PHE A 363 1.89 7.24 3.17
C PHE A 363 1.13 7.93 2.04
N SER A 364 -0.11 8.39 2.26
CA SER A 364 -0.81 9.18 1.23
C SER A 364 -0.14 10.54 0.98
N HIS A 365 0.68 10.98 1.94
CA HIS A 365 1.59 12.11 1.83
C HIS A 365 3.03 11.63 2.06
N HIS A 366 4.01 12.42 1.64
CA HIS A 366 5.45 12.16 1.88
C HIS A 366 5.86 12.54 3.32
N ALA A 367 5.04 12.19 4.32
CA ALA A 367 5.23 12.52 5.73
C ALA A 367 4.39 11.60 6.63
N TYR A 368 4.80 11.46 7.89
CA TYR A 368 3.94 10.89 8.92
C TYR A 368 2.79 11.87 9.21
N SER A 369 1.57 11.41 9.02
CA SER A 369 0.35 12.17 9.30
C SER A 369 -0.36 11.53 10.49
N PHE A 370 -0.63 12.32 11.52
CA PHE A 370 -1.30 11.85 12.74
C PHE A 370 -2.78 12.21 12.67
N PRO A 371 -3.68 11.27 12.38
CA PRO A 371 -5.09 11.58 12.19
C PRO A 371 -5.79 11.84 13.52
N TYR A 372 -6.77 12.74 13.54
CA TYR A 372 -7.70 12.82 14.68
C TYR A 372 -8.66 11.63 14.66
N THR A 373 -9.05 11.18 13.45
CA THR A 373 -9.79 9.92 13.26
C THR A 373 -8.91 8.85 12.64
N ALA A 374 -8.32 7.99 13.49
CA ALA A 374 -7.58 6.82 13.02
C ALA A 374 -8.55 5.75 12.50
N LEU A 375 -8.13 5.03 11.47
CA LEU A 375 -8.85 3.91 10.89
C LEU A 375 -8.00 2.65 11.03
N GLU A 376 -8.46 1.73 11.86
CA GLU A 376 -7.89 0.40 11.97
C GLU A 376 -8.59 -0.53 10.97
N ASN A 377 -7.87 -0.94 9.94
CA ASN A 377 -8.38 -1.87 8.95
C ASN A 377 -8.31 -3.33 9.45
N ASN A 378 -9.19 -4.20 8.96
CA ASN A 378 -9.09 -5.65 9.12
C ASN A 378 -8.33 -6.27 7.93
N PRO A 379 -7.04 -6.65 8.09
CA PRO A 379 -6.24 -7.18 6.99
C PRO A 379 -6.79 -8.51 6.44
N VAL A 380 -7.46 -9.29 7.31
CA VAL A 380 -8.01 -10.61 7.02
C VAL A 380 -9.52 -10.58 6.71
N TYR A 381 -10.10 -9.41 6.44
CA TYR A 381 -11.51 -9.29 6.07
C TYR A 381 -11.87 -10.22 4.89
N PRO A 382 -12.99 -10.98 4.96
CA PRO A 382 -13.33 -12.02 3.99
C PRO A 382 -13.65 -11.52 2.57
N ARG A 383 -13.75 -10.20 2.34
CA ARG A 383 -14.00 -9.63 1.00
C ARG A 383 -12.84 -8.75 0.56
N LYS A 384 -12.69 -8.60 -0.76
CA LYS A 384 -11.74 -7.64 -1.36
C LYS A 384 -12.18 -6.21 -1.08
N ALA A 385 -11.68 -5.62 0.00
CA ALA A 385 -11.84 -4.21 0.35
C ALA A 385 -10.48 -3.48 0.36
N SER A 386 -10.50 -2.16 0.48
CA SER A 386 -9.26 -1.35 0.51
C SER A 386 -8.29 -1.89 1.57
N GLY A 387 -7.02 -2.08 1.24
CA GLY A 387 -5.99 -2.51 2.21
C GLY A 387 -6.03 -3.98 2.67
N THR A 388 -7.08 -4.73 2.36
CA THR A 388 -7.18 -6.16 2.72
C THR A 388 -6.16 -7.00 1.94
N LEU A 389 -5.64 -8.07 2.56
CA LEU A 389 -4.70 -9.00 1.90
C LEU A 389 -5.27 -9.55 0.59
N GLN A 390 -6.55 -9.91 0.56
CA GLN A 390 -7.20 -10.43 -0.65
C GLN A 390 -7.23 -9.42 -1.79
N LYS A 391 -7.48 -8.15 -1.47
CA LYS A 391 -7.46 -7.09 -2.49
C LYS A 391 -6.04 -6.85 -2.98
N LEU A 392 -5.07 -6.76 -2.06
CA LEU A 392 -3.67 -6.49 -2.39
C LEU A 392 -3.05 -7.64 -3.20
N PHE A 393 -3.25 -8.90 -2.81
CA PHE A 393 -2.79 -10.07 -3.57
C PHE A 393 -3.36 -10.06 -4.99
N GLN A 394 -4.67 -9.82 -5.13
CA GLN A 394 -5.31 -9.70 -6.44
C GLN A 394 -4.73 -8.55 -7.26
N SER A 395 -4.57 -7.35 -6.67
CA SER A 395 -4.25 -6.14 -7.43
C SER A 395 -2.77 -5.93 -7.68
N ARG A 396 -1.89 -6.48 -6.82
CA ARG A 396 -0.44 -6.32 -6.89
C ARG A 396 0.20 -7.56 -7.50
N ILE A 397 0.03 -8.71 -6.86
CA ILE A 397 0.69 -9.96 -7.27
C ILE A 397 0.03 -10.54 -8.52
N ARG A 398 -1.26 -10.92 -8.43
CA ARG A 398 -1.93 -11.62 -9.54
C ARG A 398 -1.99 -10.79 -10.82
N ASN A 399 -2.29 -9.49 -10.70
CA ASN A 399 -2.29 -8.59 -11.85
C ASN A 399 -0.88 -8.34 -12.39
N GLY A 400 0.13 -8.20 -11.52
CA GLY A 400 1.53 -8.06 -11.89
C GLY A 400 2.03 -9.25 -12.71
N ARG A 401 1.85 -10.48 -12.19
CA ARG A 401 2.26 -11.72 -12.87
C ARG A 401 1.57 -11.94 -14.21
N ARG A 402 0.28 -11.60 -14.31
CA ARG A 402 -0.44 -11.68 -15.60
C ARG A 402 0.11 -10.71 -16.61
N TRP A 403 0.34 -9.46 -16.21
CA TRP A 403 0.90 -8.46 -17.10
C TRP A 403 2.35 -8.80 -17.48
N ALA A 404 3.14 -9.33 -16.56
CA ALA A 404 4.51 -9.74 -16.85
C ALA A 404 4.57 -10.77 -17.99
N ARG A 405 3.56 -11.67 -18.07
CA ARG A 405 3.48 -12.74 -19.10
C ARG A 405 3.02 -12.23 -20.45
N GLN A 406 2.27 -11.15 -20.47
CA GLN A 406 1.72 -10.54 -21.66
C GLN A 406 1.77 -9.01 -21.49
N PRO A 407 2.98 -8.41 -21.57
CA PRO A 407 3.14 -6.98 -21.43
C PRO A 407 2.32 -6.26 -22.52
N ARG A 408 1.76 -5.12 -22.15
CA ARG A 408 0.91 -4.34 -23.04
C ARG A 408 1.17 -2.86 -22.90
N GLU A 409 1.04 -2.16 -24.01
CA GLU A 409 1.26 -0.72 -24.11
C GLU A 409 -0.02 0.04 -24.44
N ARG A 410 -0.08 1.28 -23.95
CA ARG A 410 -1.16 2.20 -24.28
C ARG A 410 -1.02 2.65 -25.73
N VAL A 411 -2.13 2.66 -26.46
CA VAL A 411 -2.18 3.15 -27.84
C VAL A 411 -2.56 4.63 -27.87
N ILE A 412 -1.87 5.41 -28.71
CA ILE A 412 -2.14 6.83 -28.98
C ILE A 412 -2.36 7.03 -30.49
N GLY A 413 -3.31 7.88 -30.86
CA GLY A 413 -3.63 8.20 -32.26
C GLY A 413 -4.78 7.38 -32.86
N ASN A 414 -5.29 7.85 -34.00
CA ASN A 414 -6.54 7.34 -34.63
C ASN A 414 -6.39 6.04 -35.44
N GLN A 415 -5.18 5.66 -35.86
CA GLN A 415 -5.00 4.49 -36.74
C GLN A 415 -5.04 3.14 -36.00
N LEU A 416 -4.65 3.09 -34.72
CA LEU A 416 -4.73 1.88 -33.86
C LEU A 416 -5.88 1.93 -32.85
N SER A 417 -6.54 3.09 -32.68
CA SER A 417 -7.70 3.25 -31.79
C SER A 417 -8.96 2.54 -32.28
N VAL A 418 -9.00 2.14 -33.57
CA VAL A 418 -10.12 1.41 -34.18
C VAL A 418 -10.13 -0.08 -33.80
N ILE A 419 -9.00 -0.64 -33.34
CA ILE A 419 -8.85 -2.10 -33.16
C ILE A 419 -9.06 -2.57 -31.71
N SER A 420 -9.02 -1.69 -30.69
CA SER A 420 -9.31 -2.11 -29.31
C SER A 420 -10.25 -1.17 -28.54
N LYS A 421 -11.40 -1.71 -28.12
CA LYS A 421 -12.32 -1.09 -27.13
C LYS A 421 -11.61 -0.75 -25.79
N LYS A 422 -10.37 -1.18 -25.58
CA LYS A 422 -9.60 -1.06 -24.33
C LYS A 422 -8.39 -0.11 -24.40
N LYS A 423 -8.05 0.47 -25.56
CA LYS A 423 -6.93 1.41 -25.74
C LYS A 423 -5.55 0.86 -25.32
N PHE A 424 -5.34 -0.47 -25.33
CA PHE A 424 -4.05 -1.14 -25.10
C PHE A 424 -3.76 -2.16 -26.20
N VAL A 425 -2.48 -2.40 -26.49
CA VAL A 425 -1.98 -3.44 -27.42
C VAL A 425 -0.96 -4.33 -26.71
N GLU A 426 -1.03 -5.63 -26.90
CA GLU A 426 -0.03 -6.58 -26.39
C GLU A 426 1.25 -6.48 -27.24
N ILE A 427 2.41 -6.54 -26.59
CA ILE A 427 3.71 -6.56 -27.29
C ILE A 427 4.20 -8.01 -27.34
N LEU A 428 3.92 -8.68 -28.45
CA LEU A 428 4.20 -10.10 -28.63
C LEU A 428 5.71 -10.38 -28.50
N GLY A 429 6.06 -11.42 -27.74
CA GLY A 429 7.45 -11.84 -27.52
C GLY A 429 8.15 -11.16 -26.34
N GLU A 430 7.57 -10.11 -25.75
CA GLU A 430 8.11 -9.52 -24.52
C GLU A 430 7.63 -10.24 -23.27
N ARG A 431 8.48 -10.24 -22.24
CA ARG A 431 8.17 -10.74 -20.90
C ARG A 431 8.90 -9.91 -19.86
N ASP A 432 8.32 -9.79 -18.68
CA ASP A 432 8.89 -9.00 -17.58
C ASP A 432 9.34 -9.89 -16.41
N TRP A 433 10.33 -10.74 -16.69
CA TRP A 433 11.07 -11.57 -15.73
C TRP A 433 12.34 -12.12 -16.38
N GLY A 434 13.22 -12.67 -15.56
CA GLY A 434 14.42 -13.39 -15.98
C GLY A 434 14.88 -14.40 -14.95
N VAL A 435 16.15 -14.79 -15.04
CA VAL A 435 16.82 -15.68 -14.09
C VAL A 435 17.86 -14.88 -13.29
N GLU A 436 17.79 -14.92 -11.95
CA GLU A 436 18.80 -14.29 -11.10
C GLU A 436 20.15 -15.01 -11.25
N VAL A 437 21.24 -14.25 -11.37
CA VAL A 437 22.60 -14.77 -11.42
C VAL A 437 23.47 -14.12 -10.35
N GLY A 438 24.54 -14.79 -9.94
CA GLY A 438 25.48 -14.29 -8.94
C GLY A 438 26.54 -13.32 -9.48
N GLY A 439 26.63 -13.17 -10.80
CA GLY A 439 27.62 -12.31 -11.46
C GLY A 439 27.32 -12.15 -12.95
N VAL A 440 27.98 -11.17 -13.57
CA VAL A 440 27.80 -10.84 -14.99
C VAL A 440 28.27 -11.96 -15.93
N ASP A 441 29.17 -12.83 -15.49
CA ASP A 441 29.64 -13.99 -16.28
C ASP A 441 28.50 -14.96 -16.65
N GLY A 442 27.41 -14.94 -15.89
CA GLY A 442 26.21 -15.71 -16.22
C GLY A 442 25.39 -15.15 -17.37
N MET A 443 25.64 -13.91 -17.81
CA MET A 443 24.84 -13.15 -18.78
C MET A 443 25.38 -13.28 -20.21
N THR A 444 25.29 -14.47 -20.80
CA THR A 444 25.75 -14.68 -22.18
C THR A 444 24.69 -14.26 -23.21
N PRO A 445 25.08 -13.78 -24.41
CA PRO A 445 24.15 -13.35 -25.45
C PRO A 445 23.10 -14.39 -25.89
N GLU A 446 23.44 -15.68 -25.80
CA GLU A 446 22.58 -16.80 -26.18
C GLU A 446 21.61 -17.22 -25.07
N SER A 447 21.84 -16.75 -23.84
CA SER A 447 21.03 -17.12 -22.70
C SER A 447 19.71 -16.32 -22.68
N SER A 448 18.68 -16.89 -22.05
CA SER A 448 17.48 -16.13 -21.74
C SER A 448 17.81 -14.91 -20.86
N GLN A 449 16.94 -13.91 -20.83
CA GLN A 449 17.14 -12.74 -19.97
C GLN A 449 17.49 -13.12 -18.53
N ARG A 450 18.52 -12.46 -17.99
CA ARG A 450 19.07 -12.68 -16.66
C ARG A 450 19.18 -11.37 -15.93
N PHE A 451 19.19 -11.43 -14.61
CA PHE A 451 19.37 -10.25 -13.80
C PHE A 451 20.32 -10.47 -12.64
N LEU A 452 21.04 -9.42 -12.27
CA LEU A 452 21.89 -9.34 -11.09
C LEU A 452 21.44 -8.16 -10.24
N LEU A 453 21.23 -8.38 -8.95
CA LEU A 453 20.80 -7.35 -8.01
C LEU A 453 21.85 -7.18 -6.91
N LEU A 454 22.34 -5.96 -6.78
CA LEU A 454 23.35 -5.57 -5.81
C LEU A 454 22.71 -4.68 -4.73
N GLN A 455 22.85 -5.07 -3.47
CA GLN A 455 22.47 -4.21 -2.35
C GLN A 455 23.73 -3.54 -1.81
N GLY A 456 23.81 -2.22 -1.89
CA GLY A 456 24.96 -1.47 -1.40
C GLY A 456 25.13 -0.11 -2.07
N SER A 457 26.24 0.56 -1.75
CA SER A 457 26.60 1.82 -2.38
C SER A 457 27.06 1.60 -3.82
N SER A 458 26.48 2.33 -4.76
CA SER A 458 26.92 2.34 -6.16
C SER A 458 28.09 3.27 -6.44
N THR A 459 28.73 3.81 -5.39
CA THR A 459 30.00 4.56 -5.52
C THR A 459 31.14 3.68 -6.03
N GLN A 460 31.06 2.37 -5.77
CA GLN A 460 31.95 1.36 -6.31
C GLN A 460 31.14 0.08 -6.46
N LEU A 461 30.99 -0.40 -7.70
CA LEU A 461 30.30 -1.66 -7.98
C LEU A 461 31.35 -2.75 -8.21
N ASP A 462 31.11 -3.93 -7.63
CA ASP A 462 31.93 -5.11 -7.86
C ASP A 462 31.57 -5.76 -9.21
N LEU A 463 31.95 -5.07 -10.29
CA LEU A 463 31.70 -5.47 -11.67
C LEU A 463 33.02 -5.35 -12.46
N PRO A 464 33.37 -6.33 -13.31
CA PRO A 464 34.53 -6.23 -14.19
C PRO A 464 34.43 -5.04 -15.16
N ASP A 465 35.55 -4.43 -15.50
CA ASP A 465 35.61 -3.36 -16.50
C ASP A 465 35.09 -3.86 -17.85
N GLY A 466 34.25 -3.05 -18.52
CA GLY A 466 33.66 -3.38 -19.82
C GLY A 466 32.61 -4.48 -19.79
N SER A 467 32.14 -4.91 -18.60
CA SER A 467 31.13 -5.97 -18.45
C SER A 467 29.69 -5.54 -18.73
N VAL A 468 29.43 -4.25 -18.97
CA VAL A 468 28.09 -3.70 -19.26
C VAL A 468 28.12 -2.93 -20.57
N ASP A 469 27.07 -3.05 -21.39
CA ASP A 469 26.98 -2.31 -22.66
C ASP A 469 26.51 -0.86 -22.42
N PHE A 470 25.55 -0.68 -21.51
CA PHE A 470 24.93 0.63 -21.26
C PHE A 470 24.66 0.86 -19.77
N ILE A 471 24.75 2.12 -19.36
CA ILE A 471 24.35 2.61 -18.04
C ILE A 471 23.21 3.59 -18.26
N VAL A 472 22.08 3.38 -17.57
CA VAL A 472 20.83 4.13 -17.78
C VAL A 472 20.35 4.77 -16.49
#